data_AF-A0A8B6DCY7-F1
#
_entry.id   AF-A0A8B6DCY7-F1
#
_cell.length_a   1.000
_cell.length_b   1.000
_cell.length_c   1.000
_cell.angle_alpha   90.00
_cell.angle_beta   90.00
_cell.angle_gamma   90.00
#
_symmetry.space_group_name_H-M   'P 1'
#
loop_
_entity.id
_entity.type
_entity.pdbx_description
1 polymer ?
#
loop_
_entity_poly.entity_id
_entity_poly.type
_entity_poly.pdbx_seq_one_letter_code
_entity_poly.pdbx_strand_id
1 'polypeptide(L)'
;MDYHFIITLMVIVIAAKVEGAAIQHDQTCTLSSECPTGSCCRHSNGSLLIYSGVFDHIGPYNPQSAGNCVPLLAQYNEQCGETCACDETEGLTCFRSFLADNTIAPFRCQDKSYVDRETDKFMDCFQNPKCQLPL
;
A
#
# COMPACT_ATOMS: atom_id res chain seq x y z
N MET A 1 19.48 -51.16 -5.85
CA MET A 1 18.77 -49.87 -5.93
C MET A 1 19.71 -48.83 -5.37
N ASP A 2 20.46 -48.21 -6.27
CA ASP A 2 21.61 -47.38 -5.95
C ASP A 2 21.18 -46.01 -5.42
N TYR A 3 21.53 -45.74 -4.16
CA TYR A 3 21.29 -44.48 -3.45
C TYR A 3 21.76 -43.25 -4.22
N HIS A 4 22.75 -43.41 -5.11
CA HIS A 4 23.23 -42.34 -5.99
C HIS A 4 22.16 -41.80 -6.94
N PHE A 5 21.24 -42.65 -7.43
CA PHE A 5 20.20 -42.26 -8.39
C PHE A 5 19.09 -41.41 -7.72
N ILE A 6 18.80 -41.70 -6.45
CA ILE A 6 17.79 -40.97 -5.66
C ILE A 6 18.32 -39.56 -5.30
N ILE A 7 19.60 -39.46 -4.94
CA ILE A 7 20.23 -38.19 -4.59
C ILE A 7 20.31 -37.26 -5.80
N THR A 8 20.66 -37.78 -6.99
CA THR A 8 20.68 -36.96 -8.22
C THR A 8 19.30 -36.44 -8.58
N LEU A 9 18.26 -37.28 -8.47
CA LEU A 9 16.88 -36.85 -8.72
C LEU A 9 16.41 -35.77 -7.74
N MET A 10 16.74 -35.87 -6.44
CA MET A 10 16.39 -34.82 -5.48
C MET A 10 17.10 -33.49 -5.76
N VAL A 11 18.38 -33.52 -6.14
CA VAL A 11 19.13 -32.29 -6.47
C VAL A 11 18.54 -31.60 -7.71
N ILE A 12 18.10 -32.37 -8.72
CA ILE A 12 17.46 -31.81 -9.92
C ILE A 12 16.10 -31.19 -9.60
N VAL A 13 15.29 -31.81 -8.73
CA VAL A 13 13.98 -31.28 -8.33
C VAL A 13 14.10 -29.99 -7.53
N ILE A 14 15.16 -29.84 -6.72
CA ILE A 14 15.42 -28.61 -5.96
C ILE A 14 15.91 -27.50 -6.89
N ALA A 15 16.77 -27.81 -7.87
CA ALA A 15 17.26 -26.82 -8.84
C ALA A 15 16.15 -26.30 -9.77
N ALA A 16 15.18 -27.15 -10.15
CA ALA A 16 14.08 -26.77 -11.03
C ALA A 16 12.98 -25.92 -10.37
N LYS A 17 12.99 -25.76 -9.04
CA LYS A 17 12.05 -24.88 -8.32
C LYS A 17 12.59 -23.48 -8.02
N VAL A 18 13.83 -23.20 -8.42
CA VAL A 18 14.48 -21.88 -8.26
C VAL A 18 14.56 -21.16 -9.62
N GLU A 19 13.58 -21.38 -10.48
CA GLU A 19 13.14 -20.36 -11.44
C GLU A 19 12.07 -19.55 -10.69
N GLY A 20 12.50 -18.74 -9.72
CA GLY A 20 12.92 -17.41 -10.11
C GLY A 20 11.66 -16.64 -10.51
N ALA A 21 10.81 -16.34 -9.52
CA ALA A 21 9.93 -15.18 -9.59
C ALA A 21 10.84 -13.94 -9.70
N ALA A 22 11.44 -13.74 -10.87
CA ALA A 22 11.98 -12.48 -11.29
C ALA A 22 10.75 -11.59 -11.54
N ILE A 23 10.20 -11.07 -10.45
CA ILE A 23 9.23 -9.99 -10.50
C ILE A 23 9.94 -8.90 -11.31
N GLN A 24 9.40 -8.57 -12.48
CA GLN A 24 9.90 -7.51 -13.34
C GLN A 24 9.96 -6.22 -12.51
N HIS A 25 11.15 -5.90 -12.02
CA HIS A 25 11.43 -4.79 -11.12
C HIS A 25 11.88 -3.51 -11.83
N ASP A 26 11.67 -3.44 -13.15
CA ASP A 26 12.36 -2.47 -14.01
C ASP A 26 11.43 -1.39 -14.58
N GLN A 27 10.16 -1.34 -14.16
CA GLN A 27 9.28 -0.25 -14.54
C GLN A 27 9.53 0.95 -13.64
N THR A 28 10.24 1.95 -14.18
CA THR A 28 10.33 3.27 -13.57
C THR A 28 8.95 3.91 -13.54
N CYS A 29 8.64 4.62 -12.46
CA CYS A 29 7.37 5.29 -12.27
C CYS A 29 7.56 6.68 -11.68
N THR A 30 6.63 7.58 -11.96
CA THR A 30 6.51 8.85 -11.21
C THR A 30 5.30 8.85 -10.27
N LEU A 31 4.38 7.92 -10.48
CA LEU A 31 3.12 7.78 -9.74
C LEU A 31 2.76 6.30 -9.61
N SER A 32 2.10 5.90 -8.52
CA SER A 32 1.63 4.52 -8.35
C SER A 32 0.57 4.10 -9.38
N SER A 33 -0.15 5.05 -9.99
CA SER A 33 -1.08 4.76 -11.09
C SER A 33 -0.43 4.21 -12.34
N GLU A 34 0.89 4.38 -12.50
CA GLU A 34 1.66 3.83 -13.62
C GLU A 34 2.02 2.36 -13.38
N CYS A 35 1.93 1.89 -12.13
CA CYS A 35 2.30 0.55 -11.73
C CYS A 35 1.17 -0.46 -11.95
N PRO A 36 1.49 -1.74 -12.17
CA PRO A 36 0.48 -2.79 -12.22
C PRO A 36 -0.24 -2.91 -10.87
N THR A 37 -1.48 -3.43 -10.90
CA THR A 37 -2.26 -3.71 -9.70
C THR A 37 -1.47 -4.57 -8.71
N GLY A 38 -1.53 -4.25 -7.42
CA GLY A 38 -0.73 -4.93 -6.39
C GLY A 38 0.70 -4.40 -6.25
N SER A 39 1.06 -3.35 -6.99
CA SER A 39 2.36 -2.67 -6.90
C SER A 39 2.19 -1.18 -6.64
N CYS A 40 3.17 -0.59 -5.96
CA CYS A 40 3.21 0.85 -5.71
C CYS A 40 4.55 1.45 -6.15
N CYS A 41 4.51 2.73 -6.50
CA CYS A 41 5.72 3.46 -6.89
C CYS A 41 6.52 3.83 -5.64
N ARG A 42 7.76 3.34 -5.55
CA ARG A 42 8.64 3.56 -4.40
C ARG A 42 9.96 4.18 -4.83
N HIS A 43 10.49 5.05 -3.98
CA HIS A 43 11.87 5.52 -4.09
C HIS A 43 12.85 4.35 -3.88
N SER A 44 14.10 4.53 -4.28
CA SER A 44 15.16 3.53 -4.11
C SER A 44 15.44 3.15 -2.64
N ASN A 45 15.07 4.01 -1.69
CA ASN A 45 15.15 3.74 -0.25
C ASN A 45 13.94 2.94 0.29
N GLY A 46 13.00 2.54 -0.58
CA GLY A 46 11.79 1.79 -0.22
C GLY A 46 10.60 2.64 0.24
N SER A 47 10.77 3.95 0.47
CA SER A 47 9.63 4.80 0.86
C SER A 47 8.65 4.97 -0.29
N LEU A 48 7.35 4.95 0.02
CA LEU A 48 6.31 5.23 -0.95
C LEU A 48 6.53 6.61 -1.57
N LEU A 49 6.47 6.66 -2.90
CA LEU A 49 6.55 7.90 -3.65
C LEU A 49 5.17 8.55 -3.61
N ILE A 50 4.99 9.44 -2.63
CA ILE A 50 3.72 10.09 -2.34
C ILE A 50 3.61 11.35 -3.19
N TYR A 51 2.58 11.43 -4.02
CA TYR A 51 2.22 12.67 -4.66
C TYR A 51 1.22 13.44 -3.79
N SER A 52 1.67 14.57 -3.24
CA SER A 52 0.83 15.43 -2.42
C SER A 52 -0.13 16.24 -3.31
N GLY A 53 -1.34 15.72 -3.50
CA GLY A 53 -2.49 16.46 -3.98
C GLY A 53 -3.63 16.34 -2.97
N VAL A 54 -4.36 17.43 -2.74
CA VAL A 54 -5.56 17.47 -1.85
C VAL A 54 -6.68 16.56 -2.39
N PHE A 55 -6.55 16.17 -3.64
CA PHE A 55 -7.22 15.09 -4.33
C PHE A 55 -6.08 14.21 -4.85
N ASP A 56 -6.13 12.89 -4.67
CA ASP A 56 -5.10 11.94 -5.11
C ASP A 56 -4.81 11.98 -6.65
N HIS A 57 -5.42 12.93 -7.37
CA HIS A 57 -5.35 13.13 -8.81
C HIS A 57 -4.83 14.53 -9.21
N ILE A 58 -4.67 15.48 -8.27
CA ILE A 58 -4.35 16.89 -8.56
C ILE A 58 -3.40 17.46 -7.49
N GLY A 59 -2.13 17.10 -7.59
CA GLY A 59 -1.00 17.80 -6.97
C GLY A 59 -0.21 18.56 -8.05
N PRO A 60 0.88 19.26 -7.71
CA PRO A 60 1.82 19.83 -8.68
C PRO A 60 2.79 18.76 -9.20
N TYR A 61 2.77 18.49 -10.51
CA TYR A 61 3.64 17.48 -11.15
C TYR A 61 5.10 17.86 -10.92
N ASN A 62 5.81 17.07 -10.12
CA ASN A 62 7.26 17.19 -9.98
C ASN A 62 7.93 16.07 -10.79
N PRO A 63 8.38 16.34 -12.03
CA PRO A 63 9.02 15.34 -12.88
C PRO A 63 10.36 14.82 -12.34
N GLN A 64 10.85 15.35 -11.23
CA GLN A 64 12.19 15.04 -10.70
C GLN A 64 12.22 13.87 -9.71
N SER A 65 11.07 13.42 -9.20
CA SER A 65 10.98 12.25 -8.32
C SER A 65 10.60 11.02 -9.12
N ALA A 66 11.61 10.30 -9.63
CA ALA A 66 11.43 8.97 -10.20
C ALA A 66 11.57 7.89 -9.12
N GLY A 67 10.71 6.88 -9.19
CA GLY A 67 10.74 5.67 -8.39
C GLY A 67 10.68 4.44 -9.30
N ASN A 68 10.50 3.28 -8.67
CA ASN A 68 10.26 2.02 -9.37
C ASN A 68 8.99 1.37 -8.84
N CYS A 69 8.29 0.66 -9.71
CA CYS A 69 7.16 -0.17 -9.32
C CYS A 69 7.68 -1.37 -8.53
N VAL A 70 7.21 -1.49 -7.30
CA VAL A 70 7.53 -2.58 -6.38
C VAL A 70 6.21 -3.29 -6.04
N PRO A 71 6.16 -4.63 -6.05
CA PRO A 71 4.97 -5.43 -5.71
C PRO A 71 4.74 -5.44 -4.19
N LEU A 72 4.64 -4.23 -3.63
CA LEU A 72 4.49 -3.95 -2.21
C LEU A 72 3.44 -2.86 -2.09
N LEU A 73 2.26 -3.26 -1.60
CA LEU A 73 1.14 -2.38 -1.27
C LEU A 73 1.53 -1.34 -0.22
N ALA A 74 0.69 -0.33 -0.01
CA ALA A 74 0.90 0.67 1.02
C ALA A 74 0.90 0.01 2.41
N GLN A 75 1.92 0.34 3.20
CA GLN A 75 2.17 -0.21 4.53
C GLN A 75 1.55 0.69 5.61
N TYR A 76 1.57 0.23 6.86
CA TYR A 76 1.04 0.99 8.00
C TYR A 76 1.52 2.45 8.00
N ASN A 77 0.57 3.37 8.16
CA ASN A 77 0.75 4.82 8.18
C ASN A 77 1.29 5.46 6.87
N GLU A 78 1.49 4.70 5.79
CA GLU A 78 1.75 5.25 4.46
C GLU A 78 0.45 5.80 3.84
N GLN A 79 0.57 6.75 2.91
CA GLN A 79 -0.59 7.25 2.16
C GLN A 79 -1.15 6.16 1.25
N CYS A 80 -2.45 6.09 1.14
CA CYS A 80 -3.15 5.09 0.35
C CYS A 80 -4.23 5.73 -0.51
N GLY A 81 -4.61 5.01 -1.57
CA GLY A 81 -5.69 5.39 -2.49
C GLY A 81 -6.01 4.24 -3.43
N GLU A 82 -6.83 4.49 -4.43
CA GLU A 82 -7.23 3.46 -5.41
C GLU A 82 -6.02 2.88 -6.18
N THR A 83 -5.02 3.71 -6.45
CA THR A 83 -3.83 3.37 -7.25
C THR A 83 -2.72 2.71 -6.42
N CYS A 84 -2.81 2.79 -5.09
CA CYS A 84 -1.92 2.10 -4.16
C CYS A 84 -2.72 1.79 -2.89
N ALA A 85 -3.38 0.63 -2.90
CA ALA A 85 -4.19 0.17 -1.79
C ALA A 85 -3.32 -0.28 -0.61
N CYS A 86 -3.93 -0.36 0.57
CA CYS A 86 -3.31 -0.96 1.74
C CYS A 86 -3.26 -2.48 1.62
N ASP A 87 -2.32 -3.10 2.32
CA ASP A 87 -2.30 -4.55 2.45
C ASP A 87 -3.39 -5.05 3.42
N GLU A 88 -4.53 -5.46 2.86
CA GLU A 88 -5.63 -6.03 3.63
C GLU A 88 -5.26 -7.37 4.29
N THR A 89 -4.26 -8.09 3.77
CA THR A 89 -3.81 -9.36 4.37
C THR A 89 -3.06 -9.14 5.68
N GLU A 90 -2.49 -7.95 5.86
CA GLU A 90 -1.92 -7.48 7.13
C GLU A 90 -2.96 -6.81 8.04
N GLY A 91 -4.24 -6.78 7.64
CA GLY A 91 -5.32 -6.17 8.43
C GLY A 91 -5.34 -4.64 8.35
N LEU A 92 -4.75 -4.06 7.31
CA LEU A 92 -4.74 -2.61 7.09
C LEU A 92 -5.96 -2.17 6.27
N THR A 93 -6.41 -0.94 6.51
CA THR A 93 -7.51 -0.31 5.78
C THR A 93 -7.17 1.15 5.52
N CYS A 94 -7.50 1.62 4.32
CA CYS A 94 -7.26 3.00 3.92
C CYS A 94 -8.28 3.91 4.60
N PHE A 95 -7.81 4.78 5.50
CA PHE A 95 -8.67 5.63 6.31
C PHE A 95 -8.13 7.04 6.41
N ARG A 96 -9.04 8.01 6.45
CA ARG A 96 -8.74 9.41 6.66
C ARG A 96 -9.31 9.86 7.99
N SER A 97 -8.43 10.26 8.90
CA SER A 97 -8.84 10.81 10.19
C SER A 97 -9.53 12.15 9.99
N PHE A 98 -10.66 12.33 10.68
CA PHE A 98 -11.36 13.61 10.79
C PHE A 98 -10.68 14.42 11.91
N LEU A 99 -9.56 15.06 11.60
CA LEU A 99 -8.90 15.97 12.54
C LEU A 99 -9.62 17.32 12.57
N ALA A 100 -9.86 17.84 13.78
CA ALA A 100 -10.64 19.04 14.08
C ALA A 100 -9.96 20.38 13.69
N ASP A 101 -8.89 20.35 12.88
CA ASP A 101 -8.05 21.52 12.60
C ASP A 101 -8.30 22.15 11.21
N ASN A 102 -9.45 21.88 10.60
CA ASN A 102 -9.83 22.34 9.25
C ASN A 102 -8.84 21.90 8.15
N THR A 103 -7.87 21.02 8.45
CA THR A 103 -6.96 20.50 7.44
C THR A 103 -7.44 19.15 6.94
N ILE A 104 -7.52 19.03 5.62
CA ILE A 104 -7.85 17.77 4.97
C ILE A 104 -6.65 16.84 5.11
N ALA A 105 -6.63 16.02 6.18
CA ALA A 105 -5.60 15.00 6.36
C ALA A 105 -5.61 14.02 5.17
N PRO A 106 -4.44 13.54 4.69
CA PRO A 106 -4.41 12.52 3.63
C PRO A 106 -4.96 11.18 4.14
N PHE A 107 -5.47 10.36 3.22
CA PHE A 107 -5.79 8.97 3.50
C PHE A 107 -4.51 8.19 3.83
N ARG A 108 -4.55 7.36 4.87
CA ARG A 108 -3.42 6.54 5.29
C ARG A 108 -3.86 5.13 5.65
N CYS A 109 -2.97 4.17 5.49
CA CYS A 109 -3.22 2.82 5.98
C CYS A 109 -3.21 2.81 7.50
N GLN A 110 -4.29 2.32 8.09
CA GLN A 110 -4.44 2.16 9.53
C GLN A 110 -4.91 0.74 9.83
N ASP A 111 -4.71 0.28 11.07
CA ASP A 111 -5.26 -0.99 11.51
C ASP A 111 -6.78 -0.99 11.35
N LYS A 112 -7.34 -2.06 10.78
CA LYS A 112 -8.78 -2.20 10.61
C LYS A 112 -9.56 -1.94 11.90
N SER A 113 -9.06 -2.45 13.03
CA SER A 113 -9.69 -2.24 14.34
C SER A 113 -9.68 -0.78 14.82
N TYR A 114 -8.70 0.02 14.40
CA TYR A 114 -8.68 1.46 14.62
C TYR A 114 -9.75 2.13 13.76
N VAL A 115 -9.80 1.79 12.46
CA VAL A 115 -10.75 2.36 11.50
C VAL A 115 -12.20 2.08 11.90
N ASP A 116 -12.50 0.84 12.27
CA ASP A 116 -13.85 0.41 12.68
C ASP A 116 -14.28 1.23 13.92
N ARG A 117 -13.41 1.36 14.93
CA ARG A 117 -13.70 2.16 16.15
C ARG A 117 -13.94 3.64 15.86
N GLU A 118 -13.14 4.25 14.99
CA GLU A 118 -13.32 5.67 14.65
C GLU A 118 -14.59 5.89 13.82
N THR A 119 -14.92 4.94 12.96
CA THR A 119 -16.16 4.96 12.17
C THR A 119 -17.38 4.82 13.07
N ASP A 120 -17.36 3.89 14.03
CA ASP A 120 -18.43 3.72 15.01
C ASP A 120 -18.65 5.00 15.84
N LYS A 121 -17.57 5.61 16.35
CA LYS A 121 -17.65 6.89 17.06
C LYS A 121 -18.28 7.99 16.22
N PHE A 122 -17.88 8.08 14.94
CA PHE A 122 -18.43 9.06 14.03
C PHE A 122 -19.93 8.81 13.80
N MET A 123 -20.33 7.57 13.56
CA MET A 123 -21.73 7.19 13.31
C MET A 123 -22.61 7.41 14.54
N ASP A 124 -22.12 7.06 15.74
CA ASP A 124 -22.81 7.33 17.01
C ASP A 124 -23.01 8.82 17.24
N CYS A 125 -21.98 9.63 16.94
CA CYS A 125 -22.06 11.08 17.01
C CYS A 125 -23.05 11.64 15.98
N PHE A 126 -23.02 11.16 14.75
CA PHE A 126 -23.90 11.59 13.66
C PHE A 126 -25.38 11.37 13.98
N GLN A 127 -25.70 10.27 14.68
CA GLN A 127 -27.07 9.96 15.11
C GLN A 127 -27.52 10.79 16.33
N ASN A 128 -26.59 11.37 17.08
CA ASN A 128 -26.90 12.16 18.27
C ASN A 128 -26.95 13.67 17.92
N PRO A 129 -28.13 14.31 17.92
CA PRO A 129 -28.27 15.72 17.55
C PRO A 129 -27.56 16.70 18.50
N LYS A 130 -27.05 16.23 19.64
CA LYS A 130 -26.25 17.02 20.60
C LYS A 130 -24.75 16.83 20.42
N CYS A 131 -24.32 15.88 19.60
CA CYS A 131 -22.91 15.64 19.37
C CYS A 131 -22.36 16.63 18.34
N GLN A 132 -21.20 17.22 18.64
CA GLN A 132 -20.48 18.04 17.69
C GLN A 132 -19.56 17.11 16.89
N LEU A 133 -19.88 16.94 15.61
CA LEU A 133 -19.01 16.19 14.70
C LEU A 133 -17.67 16.92 14.58
N PRO A 134 -16.54 16.20 14.62
CA PRO A 134 -15.26 16.76 14.23
C PRO A 134 -15.36 17.17 12.74
N LEU A 135 -15.33 18.48 12.48
CA LEU A 135 -15.27 19.08 11.14
C LEU A 135 -13.84 19.06 10.61
#